data_AF-A0A955SJ22-F1
#
_entry.id   AF-A0A955SJ22-F1
#
_cell.length_a   1.000
_cell.length_b   1.000
_cell.length_c   1.000
_cell.angle_alpha   90.00
_cell.angle_beta   90.00
_cell.angle_gamma   90.00
#
_symmetry.space_group_name_H-M   'P 1'
#
loop_
_entity.id
_entity.type
_entity.pdbx_description
1 polymer ?
#
loop_
_entity_poly.entity_id
_entity_poly.type
_entity_poly.pdbx_seq_one_letter_code
_entity_poly.pdbx_strand_id
1 'polypeptide(L)' 'WEWTADWYELRYYHASPSQNPQGPATGTEKVKRGGSWYTYHSIKTRASQPPENSDDQTGFRCAKSVK' A
#
# COMPACT_ATOMS: atom_id res chain seq x y z
N TRP A 1 2.57 3.95 -9.52
CA TRP A 1 2.12 3.50 -8.19
C TRP A 1 3.11 2.46 -7.72
N GLU A 2 3.31 2.33 -6.42
CA GLU A 2 4.22 1.34 -5.84
C GLU A 2 3.47 0.48 -4.82
N TRP A 3 3.53 -0.85 -4.97
CA TRP A 3 2.98 -1.80 -4.00
C TRP A 3 3.63 -1.70 -2.63
N THR A 4 2.85 -1.93 -1.56
CA THR A 4 3.34 -2.16 -0.19
C THR A 4 2.88 -3.53 0.33
N ALA A 5 3.50 -4.02 1.41
CA ALA A 5 3.18 -5.33 1.96
C ALA A 5 1.79 -5.41 2.62
N ASP A 6 1.26 -4.26 3.07
CA ASP A 6 0.03 -4.11 3.83
C ASP A 6 -1.21 -4.53 3.02
N TRP A 7 -2.16 -5.18 3.69
CA TRP A 7 -3.54 -5.25 3.20
C TRP A 7 -4.23 -3.89 3.35
N TYR A 8 -5.10 -3.55 2.40
CA TYR A 8 -5.89 -2.33 2.46
C TYR A 8 -7.12 -2.53 3.33
N GLU A 9 -7.28 -1.65 4.31
CA GLU A 9 -8.52 -1.45 5.04
C GLU A 9 -8.72 0.06 5.25
N LEU A 10 -9.93 0.54 4.95
CA LEU A 10 -10.28 1.96 4.95
C LEU A 10 -10.11 2.59 6.34
N ARG A 11 -10.50 1.87 7.40
CA ARG A 11 -10.49 2.37 8.77
C ARG A 11 -9.26 1.95 9.58
N TYR A 12 -8.26 1.32 8.96
CA TYR A 12 -7.09 0.79 9.66
C TYR A 12 -6.42 1.80 10.60
N TYR A 13 -6.32 3.06 10.18
CA TYR A 13 -5.67 4.11 10.96
C TYR A 13 -6.41 4.51 12.25
N HIS A 14 -7.68 4.15 12.41
CA HIS A 14 -8.41 4.39 13.66
C HIS A 14 -7.95 3.47 14.80
N ALA A 15 -7.46 2.28 14.48
CA ALA A 15 -7.07 1.25 15.46
C ALA A 15 -5.64 0.75 15.27
N SER A 16 -4.85 1.43 14.44
CA SER A 16 -3.48 1.02 14.10
C SER A 16 -2.56 1.14 15.31
N PRO A 17 -1.68 0.14 15.57
CA PRO A 17 -0.68 0.29 16.61
C PRO A 17 0.29 1.43 16.26
N SER A 18 0.77 2.14 17.30
CA SER A 18 1.69 3.27 17.12
C SER A 18 3.09 2.85 16.68
N GLN A 19 3.48 1.60 16.94
CA GLN A 19 4.80 1.04 16.64
C GLN A 19 4.71 -0.05 15.58
N ASN A 20 5.48 0.11 14.50
CA ASN A 20 5.62 -0.85 13.40
C ASN A 20 4.30 -1.46 12.87
N PRO A 21 3.28 -0.65 12.49
CA PRO A 21 2.02 -1.17 11.97
C PRO A 21 2.24 -1.97 10.69
N GLN A 22 1.72 -3.20 10.64
CA GLN A 22 1.88 -4.13 9.51
C GLN A 22 0.66 -4.20 8.59
N GLY A 23 -0.36 -3.35 8.82
CA GLY A 23 -1.67 -3.49 8.19
C GLY A 23 -2.57 -4.52 8.90
N PRO A 24 -3.78 -4.76 8.38
CA PRO A 24 -4.63 -5.87 8.78
C PRO A 24 -3.98 -7.23 8.45
N ALA A 25 -4.34 -8.28 9.20
CA ALA A 25 -3.81 -9.63 8.97
C ALA A 25 -4.25 -10.25 7.64
N THR A 26 -5.46 -9.90 7.18
CA THR A 26 -6.07 -10.42 5.94
C THR A 26 -6.73 -9.28 5.17
N GLY A 27 -6.98 -9.50 3.88
CA GLY A 27 -7.68 -8.56 3.02
C GLY A 27 -7.83 -9.10 1.61
N THR A 28 -8.54 -8.36 0.77
CA THR A 28 -8.76 -8.69 -0.64
C THR A 28 -7.87 -7.85 -1.56
N GLU A 29 -7.37 -6.72 -1.09
CA GLU A 29 -6.58 -5.78 -1.89
C GLU A 29 -5.32 -5.33 -1.14
N LYS A 30 -4.20 -5.22 -1.85
CA LYS A 30 -2.94 -4.70 -1.30
C LYS A 30 -2.88 -3.18 -1.47
N VAL A 31 -2.17 -2.52 -0.56
CA VAL A 31 -1.99 -1.06 -0.62
C VAL A 31 -1.01 -0.69 -1.74
N LYS A 32 -1.33 0.39 -2.47
CA LYS A 32 -0.42 1.08 -3.40
C LYS A 32 -0.28 2.55 -3.02
N ARG A 33 0.90 3.14 -3.22
CA ARG A 33 1.17 4.56 -2.94
C ARG A 33 1.93 5.27 -4.07
N GLY A 34 2.00 6.60 -3.98
CA GLY A 34 2.90 7.44 -4.80
C GLY A 34 2.34 7.97 -6.13
N GLY A 35 1.18 7.51 -6.61
CA GLY A 35 0.66 7.93 -7.92
C GLY A 35 1.45 7.34 -9.09
N SER A 36 1.18 7.78 -10.31
CA SER A 36 1.80 7.30 -11.56
C SER A 36 2.08 8.46 -12.52
N TRP A 37 2.65 8.18 -13.70
CA TRP A 37 2.78 9.19 -14.75
C TRP A 37 1.44 9.72 -15.30
N TYR A 38 0.32 9.03 -15.04
CA TYR A 38 -1.03 9.51 -15.36
C TYR A 38 -1.70 10.26 -14.20
N THR A 39 -1.25 10.05 -12.95
CA THR A 39 -1.95 10.56 -11.76
C THR A 39 -0.99 11.12 -10.72
N TYR A 40 -1.10 12.42 -10.43
CA TYR A 40 -0.42 13.06 -9.32
C TYR A 40 -1.29 13.01 -8.07
N HIS A 41 -0.81 12.34 -7.03
CA HIS A 41 -1.49 12.23 -5.74
C HIS A 41 -0.61 12.76 -4.61
N SER A 42 -1.25 13.17 -3.52
CA SER A 42 -0.53 13.58 -2.31
C SER A 42 0.23 12.38 -1.71
N ILE A 43 1.28 12.67 -0.94
CA ILE A 43 2.04 11.64 -0.19
C ILE A 43 1.17 10.87 0.83
N LYS A 44 0.00 11.41 1.20
CA LYS A 44 -0.94 10.78 2.13
C LYS A 44 -1.91 9.82 1.44
N THR A 45 -2.01 9.88 0.11
CA THR A 45 -2.98 9.11 -0.64
C THR A 45 -2.60 7.63 -0.64
N ARG A 46 -3.59 6.79 -0.37
CA ARG A 46 -3.52 5.34 -0.47
C ARG A 46 -4.55 4.90 -1.49
N ALA A 47 -4.14 4.05 -2.42
CA ALA A 47 -5.04 3.28 -3.26
C ALA A 47 -4.88 1.80 -2.92
N SER A 48 -5.74 0.99 -3.49
CA SER A 48 -5.73 -0.46 -3.35
C SER A 48 -6.09 -1.12 -4.66
N GLN A 49 -5.65 -2.38 -4.79
CA GLN A 49 -6.02 -3.24 -5.90
C GLN A 49 -5.80 -4.70 -5.48
N PRO A 50 -6.58 -5.66 -6.02
CA PRO A 50 -6.31 -7.08 -5.81
C PRO A 50 -4.89 -7.44 -6.29
N PRO A 51 -4.12 -8.21 -5.51
CA PRO A 51 -2.71 -8.52 -5.83
C PRO A 51 -2.52 -9.33 -7.12
N GLU A 52 -3.56 -10.02 -7.59
CA GLU A 52 -3.59 -10.75 -8.86
C GLU A 52 -3.68 -9.84 -10.09
N ASN A 53 -4.10 -8.59 -9.91
CA ASN A 53 -4.21 -7.65 -11.01
C ASN A 53 -2.87 -6.94 -11.27
N SER A 54 -2.59 -6.70 -12.54
CA SER A 54 -1.43 -5.93 -12.99
C SER A 54 -1.87 -4.84 -13.97
N ASP A 55 -1.13 -3.75 -13.98
CA ASP A 55 -1.27 -2.65 -14.93
C ASP A 55 0.11 -2.05 -15.23
N ASP A 56 0.21 -1.25 -16.27
CA ASP A 56 1.46 -0.60 -16.64
C ASP A 56 1.87 0.48 -15.62
N GLN A 57 0.92 1.06 -14.91
CA GLN A 57 1.16 2.18 -13.99
C GLN A 57 1.67 1.77 -12.61
N THR A 58 1.80 0.47 -12.33
CA THR A 58 2.08 -0.07 -11.00
C THR A 58 3.35 -0.90 -10.99
N GLY A 59 4.35 -0.42 -10.25
CA GLY A 59 5.56 -1.16 -9.91
C GLY A 59 5.66 -1.44 -8.41
N PHE A 60 6.88 -1.67 -7.94
CA PHE A 60 7.20 -1.82 -6.52
C PHE A 60 8.66 -1.45 -6.25
N ARG A 61 8.97 -1.22 -4.97
CA ARG A 61 10.35 -1.13 -4.48
C ARG A 61 10.54 -2.04 -3.29
N CYS A 62 11.74 -2.58 -3.14
CA CYS A 62 12.06 -3.45 -2.02
C CYS A 62 12.45 -2.65 -0.78
N ALA A 63 12.20 -3.23 0.39
CA ALA A 63 12.73 -2.80 1.67
C ALA A 63 13.31 -4.01 2.39
N LYS A 64 14.24 -3.77 3.34
CA LYS A 64 14.86 -4.82 4.14
C LYS A 64 15.13 -4.28 5.54
N SER A 65 14.83 -5.08 6.56
CA SER A 65 15.18 -4.76 7.94
C SER A 65 16.70 -4.64 8.10
N VAL A 66 17.12 -3.74 8.98
CA VAL A 66 18.51 -3.71 9.46
C VAL A 66 18.78 -5.02 10.21
N LYS A 67 20.01 -5.54 10.08
CA LYS A 67 20.44 -6.74 10.80
C LYS A 67 20.69 -6.44 12.28
#